data_AF-A0A1C5YVW6-F1
#
_entry.id   AF-A0A1C5YVW6-F1
#
_cell.length_a   1.000
_cell.length_b   1.000
_cell.length_c   1.000
_cell.angle_alpha   90.00
_cell.angle_beta   90.00
_cell.angle_gamma   90.00
#
_symmetry.space_group_name_H-M   'P 1'
#
loop_
_entity.id
_entity.type
_entity.pdbx_description
1 polymer ?
#
loop_
_entity_poly.entity_id
_entity_poly.type
_entity_poly.pdbx_seq_one_letter_code
_entity_poly.pdbx_strand_id
1 'polypeptide(L)' 'MKNVIRSIRKGSVQWNEEDRLKIATLLLKAGYSVRIGRQQIPESGNKKQMEYTVEYWEEA' A
#
# COMPACT_ATOMS: atom_id res chain seq x y z
N MET A 1 9.30 7.48 -11.55
CA MET A 1 8.05 8.02 -10.95
C MET A 1 7.57 7.03 -9.89
N LYS A 2 7.11 7.49 -8.71
CA LYS A 2 6.64 6.59 -7.65
C LYS A 2 5.12 6.49 -7.65
N ASN A 3 4.60 5.28 -7.71
CA ASN A 3 3.19 4.96 -7.66
C ASN A 3 2.83 4.38 -6.29
N VAL A 4 1.59 4.56 -5.84
CA VAL A 4 1.13 4.12 -4.51
C VAL A 4 -0.18 3.36 -4.63
N ILE A 5 -0.21 2.16 -4.09
CA ILE A 5 -1.41 1.34 -3.95
C ILE A 5 -1.92 1.44 -2.51
N ARG A 6 -3.19 1.80 -2.35
CA ARG A 6 -3.87 2.00 -1.07
C ARG A 6 -4.99 0.98 -0.89
N SER A 7 -5.28 0.61 0.36
CA SER A 7 -6.41 -0.28 0.67
C SER A 7 -7.75 0.34 0.27
N ILE A 8 -8.65 -0.46 -0.29
CA ILE A 8 -10.02 -0.06 -0.60
C ILE A 8 -10.77 0.16 0.72
N ARG A 9 -11.28 1.38 0.94
CA ARG A 9 -11.86 1.80 2.23
C ARG A 9 -13.36 1.54 2.38
N LYS A 10 -14.06 1.11 1.31
CA LYS A 10 -15.50 0.79 1.33
C LYS A 10 -15.71 -0.67 0.97
N GLY A 11 -16.06 -1.48 1.97
CA GLY A 11 -16.34 -2.91 1.84
C GLY A 11 -15.64 -3.74 2.92
N SER A 12 -16.01 -5.00 3.04
CA SER A 12 -15.41 -5.98 3.96
C SER A 12 -13.97 -6.37 3.63
N VAL A 13 -13.39 -5.81 2.57
CA VAL A 13 -12.07 -6.17 2.04
C VAL A 13 -11.05 -5.10 2.41
N GLN A 14 -10.64 -5.10 3.68
CA GLN A 14 -9.44 -4.39 4.12
C GLN A 14 -8.24 -5.31 4.00
N TRP A 15 -7.14 -4.81 3.43
CA TRP A 15 -5.93 -5.61 3.29
C TRP A 15 -5.31 -5.89 4.65
N ASN A 16 -5.07 -7.17 4.92
CA ASN A 16 -4.23 -7.57 6.03
C ASN A 16 -2.74 -7.52 5.63
N GLU A 17 -1.86 -8.01 6.49
CA GLU A 17 -0.42 -8.04 6.20
C GLU A 17 -0.06 -8.96 5.03
N GLU A 18 -0.70 -10.13 4.96
CA GLU A 18 -0.46 -11.14 3.94
C GLU A 18 -0.81 -10.61 2.53
N ASP A 19 -1.93 -9.88 2.40
CA ASP A 19 -2.36 -9.27 1.14
C ASP A 19 -1.31 -8.26 0.63
N ARG A 20 -0.78 -7.43 1.54
CA ARG A 20 0.27 -6.44 1.22
C ARG A 20 1.55 -7.13 0.76
N LEU A 21 1.95 -8.21 1.44
CA LEU A 21 3.13 -8.99 1.09
C LEU A 21 2.97 -9.69 -0.26
N LYS A 22 1.78 -10.22 -0.58
CA LYS A 22 1.49 -10.82 -1.90
C LYS A 22 1.62 -9.80 -3.03
N ILE A 23 1.04 -8.61 -2.87
CA ILE A 23 1.14 -7.53 -3.86
C ILE A 23 2.59 -7.09 -4.03
N ALA A 24 3.32 -6.87 -2.93
CA ALA A 24 4.73 -6.50 -2.99
C ALA A 24 5.57 -7.57 -3.70
N THR A 25 5.33 -8.84 -3.42
CA THR A 25 6.01 -9.97 -4.08
C THR A 25 5.74 -10.01 -5.58
N LEU A 26 4.51 -9.76 -6.01
CA LEU A 26 4.15 -9.70 -7.43
C LEU A 26 4.87 -8.56 -8.15
N LEU A 27 4.90 -7.38 -7.55
CA LEU A 27 5.60 -6.21 -8.11
C LEU A 27 7.11 -6.46 -8.22
N LEU A 28 7.73 -7.05 -7.19
CA LEU A 28 9.14 -7.47 -7.23
C LEU A 28 9.41 -8.46 -8.36
N LYS A 29 8.54 -9.47 -8.53
CA LYS A 29 8.67 -10.47 -9.62
C LYS A 29 8.50 -9.85 -11.01
N ALA A 30 7.75 -8.76 -11.12
CA ALA A 30 7.58 -8.00 -12.36
C ALA A 30 8.75 -7.03 -12.64
N GLY A 31 9.76 -6.96 -11.77
CA GLY A 31 10.94 -6.11 -11.95
C GLY A 31 10.79 -4.69 -11.39
N TYR A 32 9.74 -4.41 -10.62
CA TYR A 32 9.60 -3.13 -9.92
C TYR A 32 10.35 -3.13 -8.59
N SER A 33 10.85 -1.97 -8.22
CA SER A 33 11.27 -1.70 -6.84
C SER A 33 10.04 -1.35 -6.00
N VAL A 34 9.98 -1.88 -4.78
CA VAL A 34 8.81 -1.81 -3.91
C VAL A 34 9.17 -1.39 -2.50
N ARG A 35 8.31 -0.59 -1.86
CA ARG A 35 8.38 -0.23 -0.45
C ARG A 35 7.00 -0.32 0.20
N ILE A 36 6.92 -1.00 1.34
CA ILE A 36 5.72 -0.95 2.18
C ILE A 36 5.82 0.30 3.06
N GLY A 37 4.87 1.22 2.89
CA GLY A 37 4.77 2.48 3.59
C GLY A 37 3.63 2.49 4.62
N ARG A 38 3.60 3.55 5.44
CA ARG A 38 2.48 3.84 6.33
C ARG A 38 2.12 5.31 6.20
N GLN A 39 0.85 5.60 5.93
CA GLN A 39 0.36 6.97 5.72
C GLN A 39 -0.83 7.24 6.64
N GLN A 40 -1.00 8.50 7.04
CA GLN A 40 -2.17 8.91 7.80
C GLN A 40 -3.38 8.99 6.87
N ILE A 41 -4.52 8.45 7.31
CA ILE A 41 -5.79 8.52 6.58
C ILE A 41 -6.31 9.96 6.64
N PRO A 42 -6.47 10.67 5.49
CA PRO A 42 -6.90 12.07 5.47
C PRO A 42 -8.29 12.30 6.06
N GLU A 43 -9.17 11.30 5.96
CA GLU A 43 -10.58 11.37 6.38
C GLU A 43 -10.82 10.97 7.85
N SER A 44 -9.75 10.72 8.61
CA SER A 44 -9.87 10.07 9.93
C SER A 44 -10.34 11.01 11.07
N GLY A 45 -10.71 12.25 10.77
CA GLY A 45 -11.18 13.22 11.76
C GLY A 45 -10.25 13.31 12.99
N ASN A 46 -10.81 13.16 14.20
CA ASN A 46 -10.07 13.21 15.48
C ASN A 46 -9.28 11.94 15.83
N LYS A 47 -9.42 10.83 15.09
CA LYS A 47 -8.62 9.62 15.32
C LYS A 47 -7.43 9.67 14.36
N LYS A 48 -6.20 9.41 14.82
CA LYS A 48 -5.05 9.27 13.92
C LYS A 48 -5.00 7.85 13.36
N GLN A 49 -5.91 7.49 12.45
CA GLN A 49 -5.82 6.19 11.79
C GLN A 49 -4.71 6.22 10.74
N MET A 50 -3.90 5.17 10.77
CA MET A 50 -2.78 4.95 9.86
C MET A 50 -3.15 3.79 8.94
N GLU A 51 -2.95 3.95 7.64
CA GLU A 51 -3.06 2.87 6.66
C GLU A 51 -1.68 2.44 6.17
N TYR A 52 -1.56 1.15 5.86
CA TYR A 52 -0.39 0.64 5.16
C TYR A 52 -0.59 0.76 3.66
N THR A 53 0.46 1.17 2.96
CA THR A 53 0.47 1.37 1.50
C THR A 53 1.59 0.56 0.86
N VAL A 54 1.43 0.23 -0.42
CA VAL A 54 2.49 -0.37 -1.23
C VAL A 54 2.94 0.65 -2.26
N GLU A 55 4.14 1.20 -2.10
CA GLU A 55 4.78 2.12 -3.04
C GLU A 55 5.65 1.33 -4.01
N TYR A 56 5.64 1.69 -5.30
CA TYR A 56 6.47 1.03 -6.31
C TYR A 56 6.97 1.99 -7.39
N TRP A 57 8.11 1.67 -8.00
CA TRP A 57 8.74 2.43 -9.08
C TRP A 57 9.65 1.55 -9.93
N GLU A 58 9.95 2.01 -11.14
CA GLU A 58 11.01 1.45 -11.98
C GLU A 58 12.33 2.13 -11.61
N GLU A 59 13.38 1.33 -11.44
CA GLU A 59 14.76 1.83 -11.40
C GLU A 59 15.19 2.07 -12.85
N ALA A 60 15.54 3.33 -13.14
CA ALA A 60 16.00 3.77 -14.46
C ALA A 60 17.48 3.45 -14.68
#